data_AF-A0A011VSR0-F1
#
_entry.id   AF-A0A011VSR0-F1
#
_cell.length_a   1.000
_cell.length_b   1.000
_cell.length_c   1.000
_cell.angle_alpha   90.00
_cell.angle_beta   90.00
_cell.angle_gamma   90.00
#
_symmetry.space_group_name_H-M   'P 1'
#
loop_
_entity.id
_entity.type
_entity.pdbx_description
1 polymer ?
#
loop_
_entity_poly.entity_id
_entity_poly.type
_entity_poly.pdbx_seq_one_letter_code
_entity_poly.pdbx_strand_id
1 'polypeptide(L)'
;MSQTFKGIDVSRFQNNIDFNKVKKAGYSFVISQCGYGDMVSYPDQKDPTFETNYKNARAAGLNFSTYFYSYATTVEGAKREAQGFLNVIKGKTFDYPIAFDFEESDQMNLSAGQKAAIIETWISAVEKAGYYVVLYSYESFLNTIPQTTLDKYDIWCANTSRKPSMRYGIWQNSWTGKVNGINGDVDTDIAEKDYPAIIKGAGLNGYPKTNKAKDKTDTVIPFDKYFAERIGKGLDWDKMYSFQCFDLANDYSVNLIGGKAFIGMGAYEIYTNFANQPGKELYERIPNTPEFVPIKGDIMVWGQSLGENGHVAICNGKGDTTWFESYEQNWTGNNDPVALIKHNYNHVLGVLRPKDQTKVLGGGKAKVETKTEDIKVETKLAESAKKTDSVKPRKNGDVNGDGKIDVTDIIALAAHIKGKKMLDD
;
A
#
# COMPACT_ATOMS: atom_id res chain seq x y z
N MET A 1 7.10 15.54 12.66
CA MET A 1 8.25 15.50 11.73
C MET A 1 8.19 14.18 10.99
N SER A 2 8.42 14.15 9.68
CA SER A 2 8.58 12.88 8.96
C SER A 2 9.76 12.12 9.57
N GLN A 3 9.64 10.80 9.69
CA GLN A 3 10.73 9.97 10.19
C GLN A 3 11.86 9.98 9.16
N THR A 4 13.08 10.29 9.59
CA THR A 4 14.29 10.22 8.76
C THR A 4 15.23 9.15 9.28
N PHE A 5 16.01 8.56 8.38
CA PHE A 5 16.94 7.49 8.68
C PHE A 5 18.35 7.94 8.34
N LYS A 6 19.30 7.73 9.27
CA LYS A 6 20.71 8.09 9.05
C LYS A 6 21.48 6.90 8.47
N GLY A 7 22.35 7.17 7.51
CA GLY A 7 23.21 6.18 6.89
C GLY A 7 24.58 6.72 6.55
N ILE A 8 25.40 5.82 6.03
CA ILE A 8 26.70 6.11 5.45
C ILE A 8 26.80 5.37 4.11
N ASP A 9 27.61 5.89 3.21
CA ASP A 9 28.12 5.15 2.09
C ASP A 9 29.64 5.00 2.16
N VAL A 10 30.13 3.85 1.69
CA VAL A 10 31.51 3.41 1.92
C VAL A 10 32.05 2.62 0.73
N SER A 11 33.36 2.57 0.61
CA SER A 11 34.06 1.76 -0.38
C SER A 11 35.37 1.22 0.21
N ARG A 12 36.25 0.71 -0.64
CA ARG A 12 37.63 0.36 -0.25
C ARG A 12 38.38 1.46 0.50
N PHE A 13 38.02 2.73 0.32
CA PHE A 13 38.75 3.86 0.92
C PHE A 13 38.56 3.99 2.44
N GLN A 14 37.47 3.48 3.01
CA GLN A 14 37.23 3.49 4.47
C GLN A 14 37.97 2.37 5.21
N ASN A 15 38.66 1.46 4.50
CA ASN A 15 39.47 0.38 5.05
C ASN A 15 38.69 -0.49 6.06
N ASN A 16 39.19 -0.62 7.29
CA ASN A 16 38.60 -1.46 8.34
C ASN A 16 37.50 -0.70 9.10
N ILE A 17 36.26 -1.13 8.92
CA ILE A 17 35.08 -0.53 9.54
C ILE A 17 34.55 -1.41 10.68
N ASP A 18 34.33 -0.82 11.85
CA ASP A 18 33.62 -1.43 12.97
C ASP A 18 32.12 -1.07 12.92
N PHE A 19 31.35 -1.89 12.21
CA PHE A 19 29.92 -1.65 12.01
C PHE A 19 29.08 -1.72 13.29
N ASN A 20 29.56 -2.40 14.35
CA ASN A 20 28.86 -2.39 15.64
C ASN A 20 28.94 -0.99 16.28
N LYS A 21 30.09 -0.32 16.17
CA LYS A 21 30.22 1.08 16.60
C LYS A 21 29.41 2.02 15.73
N VAL A 22 29.36 1.80 14.41
CA VAL A 22 28.50 2.58 13.48
C VAL A 22 27.03 2.47 13.90
N LYS A 23 26.53 1.25 14.13
CA LYS A 23 25.16 1.02 14.62
C LYS A 23 24.90 1.72 15.95
N LYS A 24 25.83 1.59 16.90
CA LYS A 24 25.73 2.23 18.22
C LYS A 24 25.77 3.76 18.14
N ALA A 25 26.40 4.33 17.11
CA ALA A 25 26.40 5.76 16.82
C ALA A 25 25.07 6.27 16.24
N GLY A 26 24.07 5.40 16.04
CA GLY A 26 22.72 5.77 15.61
C GLY A 26 22.49 5.71 14.11
N TYR A 27 23.42 5.13 13.35
CA TYR A 27 23.24 4.87 11.92
C TYR A 27 22.38 3.61 11.72
N SER A 28 21.53 3.65 10.70
CA SER A 28 20.53 2.62 10.42
C SER A 28 20.80 1.84 9.13
N PHE A 29 21.52 2.43 8.18
CA PHE A 29 21.85 1.79 6.91
C PHE A 29 23.27 2.07 6.43
N VAL A 30 23.75 1.22 5.53
CA VAL A 30 25.05 1.33 4.85
C VAL A 30 24.84 1.04 3.36
N ILE A 31 25.38 1.89 2.49
CA ILE A 31 25.44 1.64 1.03
C ILE A 31 26.92 1.46 0.64
N SER A 32 27.34 0.25 0.28
CA SER A 32 28.76 -0.01 -0.05
C SER A 32 28.99 -0.07 -1.56
N GLN A 33 30.12 0.43 -2.06
CA GLN A 33 30.52 0.21 -3.45
C GLN A 33 30.63 -1.29 -3.71
N CYS A 34 30.00 -1.82 -4.77
CA CYS A 34 30.27 -3.19 -5.23
C CYS A 34 31.35 -3.26 -6.30
N GLY A 35 31.55 -2.17 -7.04
CA GLY A 35 32.52 -2.03 -8.10
C GLY A 35 32.21 -0.85 -9.01
N TYR A 36 32.96 -0.78 -10.11
CA TYR A 36 32.85 0.28 -11.10
C TYR A 36 33.15 -0.24 -12.50
N GLY A 37 32.77 0.50 -13.54
CA GLY A 37 33.20 0.23 -14.91
C GLY A 37 32.84 -1.15 -15.48
N ASP A 38 33.56 -1.57 -16.52
CA ASP A 38 33.34 -2.84 -17.21
C ASP A 38 33.95 -4.05 -16.46
N MET A 39 33.32 -4.44 -15.34
CA MET A 39 33.72 -5.61 -14.55
C MET A 39 33.66 -6.95 -15.31
N VAL A 40 33.01 -7.00 -16.49
CA VAL A 40 33.03 -8.19 -17.36
C VAL A 40 34.40 -8.32 -18.01
N SER A 41 34.95 -7.22 -18.51
CA SER A 41 36.27 -7.17 -19.14
C SER A 41 37.41 -7.03 -18.11
N TYR A 42 37.15 -6.39 -16.97
CA TYR A 42 38.14 -6.07 -15.94
C TYR A 42 37.65 -6.47 -14.54
N PRO A 43 37.79 -7.76 -14.15
CA PRO A 43 37.26 -8.26 -12.88
C PRO A 43 37.79 -7.55 -11.62
N ASP A 44 39.00 -6.97 -11.68
CA ASP A 44 39.62 -6.23 -10.58
C ASP A 44 38.92 -4.89 -10.26
N GLN A 45 37.96 -4.47 -11.09
CA GLN A 45 37.12 -3.32 -10.82
C GLN A 45 36.02 -3.61 -9.79
N LYS A 46 35.81 -4.88 -9.41
CA LYS A 46 35.01 -5.24 -8.23
C LYS A 46 35.66 -4.64 -6.98
N ASP A 47 34.86 -4.01 -6.11
CA ASP A 47 35.38 -3.47 -4.85
C ASP A 47 35.82 -4.63 -3.93
N PRO A 48 37.08 -4.67 -3.48
CA PRO A 48 37.61 -5.78 -2.69
C PRO A 48 37.02 -5.84 -1.27
N THR A 49 36.41 -4.75 -0.79
CA THR A 49 35.78 -4.69 0.54
C THR A 49 34.31 -5.03 0.52
N PHE A 50 33.66 -5.09 -0.65
CA PHE A 50 32.21 -5.26 -0.79
C PHE A 50 31.66 -6.48 -0.02
N GLU A 51 32.26 -7.66 -0.17
CA GLU A 51 31.77 -8.88 0.49
C GLU A 51 31.94 -8.81 2.02
N THR A 52 33.05 -8.22 2.47
CA THR A 52 33.33 -8.00 3.90
C THR A 52 32.36 -6.99 4.50
N ASN A 53 32.11 -5.88 3.81
CA ASN A 53 31.15 -4.86 4.22
C ASN A 53 29.73 -5.44 4.27
N TYR A 54 29.32 -6.17 3.23
CA TYR A 54 28.02 -6.85 3.16
C TYR A 54 27.80 -7.75 4.37
N LYS A 55 28.77 -8.62 4.67
CA LYS A 55 28.70 -9.55 5.80
C LYS A 55 28.67 -8.81 7.15
N ASN A 56 29.61 -7.90 7.37
CA ASN A 56 29.84 -7.32 8.69
C ASN A 56 28.78 -6.28 9.06
N ALA A 57 28.31 -5.47 8.11
CA ALA A 57 27.25 -4.50 8.35
C ALA A 57 25.92 -5.20 8.70
N ARG A 58 25.56 -6.26 7.95
CA ARG A 58 24.36 -7.06 8.24
C ARG A 58 24.48 -7.78 9.59
N ALA A 59 25.65 -8.33 9.93
CA ALA A 59 25.88 -8.95 11.23
C ALA A 59 25.73 -7.96 12.41
N ALA A 60 26.03 -6.69 12.19
CA ALA A 60 25.80 -5.61 13.17
C ALA A 60 24.33 -5.12 13.22
N GLY A 61 23.43 -5.70 12.42
CA GLY A 61 22.02 -5.32 12.36
C GLY A 61 21.76 -3.99 11.63
N LEU A 62 22.65 -3.58 10.73
CA LEU A 62 22.42 -2.46 9.81
C LEU A 62 21.67 -2.95 8.58
N ASN A 63 20.76 -2.12 8.07
CA ASN A 63 20.21 -2.31 6.73
C ASN A 63 21.34 -2.11 5.71
N PHE A 64 21.39 -2.93 4.67
CA PHE A 64 22.51 -2.88 3.72
C PHE A 64 22.04 -2.74 2.28
N SER A 65 22.70 -1.90 1.50
CA SER A 65 22.61 -1.85 0.04
C SER A 65 23.96 -1.58 -0.62
N THR A 66 23.96 -1.34 -1.92
CA THR A 66 25.15 -1.12 -2.70
C THR A 66 24.95 -0.08 -3.80
N TYR A 67 26.06 0.53 -4.21
CA TYR A 67 26.13 1.40 -5.37
C TYR A 67 27.15 0.88 -6.38
N PHE A 68 26.94 1.26 -7.64
CA PHE A 68 27.82 0.94 -8.75
C PHE A 68 28.23 2.22 -9.47
N TYR A 69 29.53 2.48 -9.50
CA TYR A 69 30.12 3.70 -10.07
C TYR A 69 30.34 3.52 -11.57
N SER A 70 29.65 4.32 -12.38
CA SER A 70 29.62 4.17 -13.83
C SER A 70 30.71 4.98 -14.53
N TYR A 71 31.42 4.35 -15.48
CA TYR A 71 32.27 5.02 -16.45
C TYR A 71 31.60 5.09 -17.84
N ALA A 72 30.36 4.60 -17.98
CA ALA A 72 29.71 4.53 -19.27
C ALA A 72 29.43 5.90 -19.87
N THR A 73 29.93 6.13 -21.08
CA THR A 73 29.59 7.28 -21.94
C THR A 73 28.75 6.90 -23.16
N THR A 74 28.39 5.61 -23.28
CA THR A 74 27.57 5.04 -24.35
C THR A 74 26.56 4.03 -23.81
N VAL A 75 25.48 3.80 -24.55
CA VAL A 75 24.44 2.81 -24.22
C VAL A 75 25.03 1.39 -24.16
N GLU A 76 25.96 1.05 -25.05
CA GLU A 76 26.65 -0.23 -25.06
C GLU A 76 27.54 -0.40 -23.82
N GLY A 77 28.22 0.66 -23.39
CA GLY A 77 28.95 0.68 -22.12
C GLY A 77 28.03 0.41 -20.94
N ALA A 78 26.90 1.12 -20.87
CA ALA A 78 25.91 0.97 -19.81
C ALA A 78 25.37 -0.48 -19.70
N LYS A 79 25.14 -1.14 -20.84
CA LYS A 79 24.74 -2.56 -20.88
C LYS A 79 25.82 -3.50 -20.30
N ARG A 80 27.09 -3.28 -20.66
CA ARG A 80 28.21 -4.10 -20.15
C ARG A 80 28.39 -3.91 -18.65
N GLU A 81 28.34 -2.67 -18.20
CA GLU A 81 28.41 -2.33 -16.77
C GLU A 81 27.26 -2.96 -15.97
N ALA A 82 26.02 -2.86 -16.46
CA ALA A 82 24.87 -3.50 -15.82
C ALA A 82 25.02 -5.03 -15.73
N GLN A 83 25.56 -5.67 -16.77
CA GLN A 83 25.83 -7.11 -16.77
C GLN A 83 26.88 -7.50 -15.73
N GLY A 84 27.98 -6.75 -15.64
CA GLY A 84 29.02 -6.96 -14.63
C GLY A 84 28.46 -6.79 -13.22
N PHE A 85 27.71 -5.71 -12.99
CA PHE A 85 27.04 -5.43 -11.73
C PHE A 85 26.12 -6.57 -11.29
N LEU A 86 25.21 -7.02 -12.17
CA LEU A 86 24.24 -8.09 -11.87
C LEU A 86 24.93 -9.41 -11.52
N ASN A 87 26.10 -9.71 -12.10
CA ASN A 87 26.88 -10.89 -11.75
C ASN A 87 27.43 -10.83 -10.32
N VAL A 88 27.86 -9.65 -9.86
CA VAL A 88 28.41 -9.46 -8.51
C VAL A 88 27.33 -9.56 -7.43
N ILE A 89 26.15 -9.01 -7.70
CA ILE A 89 25.06 -8.95 -6.71
C ILE A 89 24.15 -10.18 -6.69
N LYS A 90 24.33 -11.12 -7.63
CA LYS A 90 23.50 -12.32 -7.76
C LYS A 90 23.41 -13.10 -6.44
N GLY A 91 22.18 -13.44 -6.06
CA GLY A 91 21.89 -14.24 -4.86
C GLY A 91 22.01 -13.48 -3.53
N LYS A 92 22.21 -12.15 -3.57
CA LYS A 92 22.23 -11.30 -2.38
C LYS A 92 20.90 -10.57 -2.21
N THR A 93 20.59 -10.25 -0.96
CA THR A 93 19.46 -9.38 -0.59
C THR A 93 19.94 -7.98 -0.22
N PHE A 94 19.16 -6.94 -0.51
CA PHE A 94 19.47 -5.54 -0.15
C PHE A 94 18.24 -4.82 0.43
N ASP A 95 18.41 -4.21 1.61
CA ASP A 95 17.34 -3.56 2.36
C ASP A 95 17.02 -2.14 1.87
N TYR A 96 17.96 -1.53 1.15
CA TYR A 96 17.85 -0.19 0.55
C TYR A 96 17.98 -0.29 -0.97
N PRO A 97 17.67 0.79 -1.74
CA PRO A 97 17.80 0.80 -3.18
C PRO A 97 19.23 0.51 -3.63
N ILE A 98 19.36 -0.12 -4.79
CA ILE A 98 20.63 -0.14 -5.52
C ILE A 98 20.86 1.25 -6.10
N ALA A 99 22.05 1.82 -5.94
CA ALA A 99 22.35 3.11 -6.54
C ALA A 99 23.13 2.96 -7.84
N PHE A 100 22.65 3.62 -8.90
CA PHE A 100 23.42 3.91 -10.10
C PHE A 100 24.15 5.23 -9.90
N ASP A 101 25.46 5.18 -9.73
CA ASP A 101 26.29 6.34 -9.50
C ASP A 101 26.85 6.85 -10.84
N PHE A 102 26.36 8.02 -11.25
CA PHE A 102 26.59 8.63 -12.56
C PHE A 102 27.04 10.08 -12.40
N GLU A 103 28.34 10.26 -12.25
CA GLU A 103 28.94 11.55 -11.89
C GLU A 103 30.28 11.85 -12.57
N GLU A 104 30.65 11.07 -13.58
CA GLU A 104 31.95 11.25 -14.25
C GLU A 104 32.04 12.57 -15.02
N SER A 105 33.25 13.12 -15.02
CA SER A 105 33.55 14.35 -15.77
C SER A 105 33.27 14.21 -17.27
N ASP A 106 33.58 13.05 -17.85
CA ASP A 106 33.27 12.75 -19.26
C ASP A 106 31.77 12.64 -19.52
N GLN A 107 30.98 12.16 -18.53
CA GLN A 107 29.53 12.11 -18.64
C GLN A 107 28.92 13.51 -18.64
N MET A 108 29.53 14.48 -17.96
CA MET A 108 29.07 15.88 -17.98
C MET A 108 29.05 16.47 -19.39
N ASN A 109 30.01 16.08 -20.23
CA ASN A 109 30.16 16.57 -21.61
C ASN A 109 29.13 15.96 -22.59
N LEU A 110 28.37 14.96 -22.16
CA LEU A 110 27.32 14.35 -22.99
C LEU A 110 26.09 15.27 -23.12
N SER A 111 25.40 15.16 -24.25
CA SER A 111 24.09 15.80 -24.40
C SER A 111 23.08 15.23 -23.40
N ALA A 112 22.05 16.02 -23.07
CA ALA A 112 21.00 15.59 -22.14
C ALA A 112 20.31 14.29 -22.59
N GLY A 113 20.13 14.10 -23.91
CA GLY A 113 19.58 12.86 -24.49
C GLY A 113 20.51 11.65 -24.34
N GLN A 114 21.82 11.84 -24.49
CA GLN A 114 22.80 10.76 -24.26
C GLN A 114 22.83 10.34 -22.79
N LYS A 115 22.85 11.31 -21.85
CA LYS A 115 22.78 11.04 -20.41
C LYS A 115 21.54 10.23 -20.07
N ALA A 116 20.36 10.67 -20.54
CA ALA A 116 19.11 9.95 -20.36
C ALA A 116 19.17 8.52 -20.91
N ALA A 117 19.66 8.34 -22.13
CA ALA A 117 19.75 7.01 -22.75
C ALA A 117 20.66 6.04 -21.96
N ILE A 118 21.78 6.52 -21.42
CA ILE A 118 22.71 5.73 -20.60
C ILE A 118 22.08 5.35 -19.26
N ILE A 119 21.56 6.35 -18.53
CA ILE A 119 20.90 6.17 -17.23
C ILE A 119 19.76 5.16 -17.37
N GLU A 120 18.84 5.38 -18.31
CA GLU A 120 17.67 4.53 -18.49
C GLU A 120 18.05 3.12 -18.93
N THR A 121 19.12 2.96 -19.73
CA THR A 121 19.61 1.64 -20.14
C THR A 121 20.10 0.84 -18.94
N TRP A 122 20.94 1.42 -18.10
CA TRP A 122 21.50 0.72 -16.94
C TRP A 122 20.41 0.41 -15.91
N ILE A 123 19.62 1.43 -15.52
CA ILE A 123 18.59 1.28 -14.50
C ILE A 123 17.53 0.26 -14.95
N SER A 124 17.05 0.34 -16.19
CA SER A 124 16.05 -0.61 -16.69
C SER A 124 16.55 -2.05 -16.69
N ALA A 125 17.85 -2.28 -16.95
CA ALA A 125 18.42 -3.63 -16.92
C ALA A 125 18.41 -4.20 -15.49
N VAL A 126 18.72 -3.38 -14.51
CA VAL A 126 18.75 -3.75 -13.09
C VAL A 126 17.34 -3.90 -12.50
N GLU A 127 16.41 -3.04 -12.88
CA GLU A 127 15.00 -3.15 -12.48
C GLU A 127 14.33 -4.40 -13.07
N LYS A 128 14.60 -4.73 -14.34
CA LYS A 128 14.14 -5.99 -14.95
C LYS A 128 14.66 -7.24 -14.24
N ALA A 129 15.81 -7.14 -13.57
CA ALA A 129 16.36 -8.20 -12.73
C ALA A 129 15.73 -8.27 -11.33
N GLY A 130 14.74 -7.41 -11.02
CA GLY A 130 13.97 -7.43 -9.78
C GLY A 130 14.54 -6.56 -8.66
N TYR A 131 15.35 -5.55 -8.99
CA TYR A 131 15.91 -4.62 -8.02
C TYR A 131 15.27 -3.24 -8.12
N TYR A 132 15.07 -2.58 -6.99
CA TYR A 132 14.67 -1.19 -6.87
C TYR A 132 15.92 -0.32 -6.96
N VAL A 133 15.91 0.65 -7.87
CA VAL A 133 17.09 1.45 -8.20
C VAL A 133 16.86 2.93 -7.90
N VAL A 134 17.90 3.61 -7.41
CA VAL A 134 17.98 5.07 -7.32
C VAL A 134 19.08 5.59 -8.24
N LEU A 135 18.88 6.79 -8.80
CA LEU A 135 19.94 7.52 -9.49
C LEU A 135 20.70 8.36 -8.47
N TYR A 136 22.00 8.15 -8.37
CA TYR A 136 22.91 8.97 -7.57
C TYR A 136 23.74 9.90 -8.45
N SER A 137 23.86 11.16 -8.02
CA SER A 137 24.87 12.12 -8.44
C SER A 137 24.80 13.37 -7.55
N TYR A 138 25.72 14.32 -7.74
CA TYR A 138 25.68 15.62 -7.07
C TYR A 138 24.68 16.58 -7.73
N GLU A 139 24.08 17.49 -6.94
CA GLU A 139 22.92 18.29 -7.36
C GLU A 139 23.15 19.05 -8.68
N SER A 140 24.33 19.64 -8.91
CA SER A 140 24.59 20.36 -10.16
C SER A 140 24.68 19.43 -11.39
N PHE A 141 25.12 18.18 -11.23
CA PHE A 141 25.10 17.19 -12.31
C PHE A 141 23.66 16.78 -12.61
N LEU A 142 22.87 16.48 -11.57
CA LEU A 142 21.47 16.09 -11.69
C LEU A 142 20.64 17.16 -12.42
N ASN A 143 20.93 18.44 -12.21
CA ASN A 143 20.30 19.55 -12.93
C ASN A 143 20.60 19.56 -14.44
N THR A 144 21.56 18.76 -14.94
CA THR A 144 21.82 18.58 -16.37
C THR A 144 21.07 17.40 -16.98
N ILE A 145 20.38 16.59 -16.16
CA ILE A 145 19.56 15.45 -16.60
C ILE A 145 18.16 15.94 -16.99
N PRO A 146 17.57 15.46 -18.09
CA PRO A 146 16.19 15.76 -18.41
C PRO A 146 15.23 15.43 -17.26
N GLN A 147 14.32 16.37 -16.94
CA GLN A 147 13.31 16.16 -15.90
C GLN A 147 12.47 14.91 -16.14
N THR A 148 12.16 14.61 -17.41
CA THR A 148 11.42 13.40 -17.82
C THR A 148 12.14 12.09 -17.46
N THR A 149 13.47 12.11 -17.35
CA THR A 149 14.26 10.97 -16.85
C THR A 149 14.30 10.98 -15.33
N LEU A 150 14.49 12.15 -14.70
CA LEU A 150 14.49 12.26 -13.24
C LEU A 150 13.17 11.76 -12.64
N ASP A 151 12.02 12.11 -13.23
CA ASP A 151 10.67 11.74 -12.75
C ASP A 151 10.39 10.24 -12.73
N LYS A 152 11.20 9.42 -13.43
CA LYS A 152 11.06 7.95 -13.45
C LYS A 152 11.63 7.28 -12.20
N TYR A 153 12.61 7.91 -11.54
CA TYR A 153 13.42 7.27 -10.51
C TYR A 153 13.42 8.06 -9.20
N ASP A 154 13.66 7.35 -8.10
CA ASP A 154 14.06 8.02 -6.87
C ASP A 154 15.51 8.49 -6.99
N ILE A 155 15.80 9.62 -6.33
CA ILE A 155 17.08 10.31 -6.44
C ILE A 155 17.82 10.21 -5.10
N TRP A 156 19.09 9.82 -5.17
CA TRP A 156 20.07 10.03 -4.11
C TRP A 156 20.91 11.24 -4.50
N CYS A 157 20.66 12.38 -3.86
CA CYS A 157 21.28 13.65 -4.24
C CYS A 157 22.39 14.01 -3.26
N ALA A 158 23.61 14.24 -3.77
CA ALA A 158 24.68 14.83 -2.98
C ALA A 158 24.62 16.36 -3.01
N ASN A 159 24.53 16.97 -1.83
CA ASN A 159 24.81 18.38 -1.61
C ASN A 159 25.19 18.60 -0.15
N THR A 160 26.46 18.93 0.10
CA THR A 160 26.98 19.08 1.47
C THR A 160 27.03 20.51 1.96
N SER A 161 26.63 21.47 1.12
CA SER A 161 26.56 22.90 1.48
C SER A 161 25.21 23.27 2.08
N ARG A 162 24.13 22.60 1.66
CA ARG A 162 22.75 22.84 2.09
C ARG A 162 21.85 21.65 1.75
N LYS A 163 20.64 21.64 2.29
CA LYS A 163 19.58 20.72 1.85
C LYS A 163 19.36 20.87 0.33
N PRO A 164 19.28 19.77 -0.46
CA PRO A 164 19.01 19.86 -1.89
C PRO A 164 17.69 20.58 -2.16
N SER A 165 17.67 21.36 -3.24
CA SER A 165 16.50 22.10 -3.72
C SER A 165 15.59 21.26 -4.63
N MET A 166 16.14 20.17 -5.19
CA MET A 166 15.40 19.22 -6.01
C MET A 166 14.72 18.11 -5.18
N ARG A 167 13.82 17.34 -5.81
CA ARG A 167 13.25 16.11 -5.23
C ARG A 167 14.34 15.08 -4.98
N TYR A 168 14.34 14.46 -3.82
CA TYR A 168 15.17 13.31 -3.50
C TYR A 168 14.47 12.35 -2.54
N GLY A 169 14.97 11.12 -2.47
CA GLY A 169 14.61 10.15 -1.44
C GLY A 169 15.77 9.85 -0.48
N ILE A 170 17.02 10.05 -0.92
CA ILE A 170 18.22 10.01 -0.08
C ILE A 170 19.02 11.30 -0.33
N TRP A 171 19.56 11.89 0.73
CA TRP A 171 20.42 13.06 0.67
C TRP A 171 21.78 12.71 1.28
N GLN A 172 22.84 12.74 0.46
CA GLN A 172 24.21 12.73 0.97
C GLN A 172 24.57 14.14 1.44
N ASN A 173 24.68 14.30 2.76
CA ASN A 173 24.76 15.59 3.43
C ASN A 173 26.17 15.95 3.91
N SER A 174 27.13 15.03 3.81
CA SER A 174 28.55 15.27 4.11
C SER A 174 29.42 14.25 3.39
N TRP A 175 30.64 14.66 3.02
CA TRP A 175 31.75 13.79 2.58
C TRP A 175 32.92 13.79 3.57
N THR A 176 32.76 14.48 4.71
CA THR A 176 33.76 14.64 5.78
C THR A 176 33.18 14.25 7.14
N GLY A 177 32.19 13.35 7.12
CA GLY A 177 31.55 12.85 8.32
C GLY A 177 32.54 12.15 9.24
N LYS A 178 32.34 12.28 10.54
CA LYS A 178 33.11 11.58 11.58
C LYS A 178 32.20 10.60 12.30
N VAL A 179 32.30 9.32 11.93
CA VAL A 179 31.46 8.25 12.47
C VAL A 179 32.31 7.30 13.29
N ASN A 180 31.91 7.08 14.55
CA ASN A 180 32.59 6.13 15.41
C ASN A 180 32.54 4.72 14.81
N GLY A 181 33.72 4.11 14.64
CA GLY A 181 33.89 2.85 13.93
C GLY A 181 34.54 2.98 12.56
N ILE A 182 34.72 4.21 12.06
CA ILE A 182 35.42 4.49 10.80
C ILE A 182 36.57 5.44 11.07
N ASN A 183 37.75 5.10 10.56
CA ASN A 183 38.91 5.98 10.61
C ASN A 183 38.89 6.92 9.39
N GLY A 184 39.04 8.22 9.63
CA GLY A 184 39.07 9.21 8.55
C GLY A 184 37.70 9.83 8.28
N ASP A 185 37.50 10.24 7.03
CA ASP A 185 36.25 10.82 6.54
C ASP A 185 35.33 9.72 5.98
N VAL A 186 34.03 9.92 6.15
CA VAL A 186 33.00 9.08 5.55
C VAL A 186 31.83 9.93 5.12
N ASP A 187 31.20 9.50 4.03
CA ASP A 187 30.01 10.13 3.51
C ASP A 187 28.83 9.80 4.44
N THR A 188 27.97 10.79 4.71
CA THR A 188 26.79 10.60 5.55
C THR A 188 25.52 10.92 4.80
N ASP A 189 24.50 10.12 5.05
CA ASP A 189 23.24 10.17 4.34
C ASP A 189 22.04 10.29 5.25
N ILE A 190 20.98 10.90 4.70
CA ILE A 190 19.65 10.96 5.28
C ILE A 190 18.65 10.43 4.25
N ALA A 191 17.98 9.33 4.58
CA ALA A 191 16.85 8.85 3.80
C ALA A 191 15.53 9.40 4.36
N GLU A 192 14.67 9.93 3.48
CA GLU A 192 13.34 10.46 3.82
C GLU A 192 12.22 9.41 3.63
N LYS A 193 12.57 8.20 3.16
CA LYS A 193 11.63 7.09 2.92
C LYS A 193 12.05 5.84 3.69
N ASP A 194 11.06 5.05 4.10
CA ASP A 194 11.28 3.69 4.62
C ASP A 194 11.47 2.71 3.46
N TYR A 195 12.66 2.74 2.88
CA TYR A 195 13.03 1.84 1.78
C TYR A 195 12.95 0.35 2.15
N PRO A 196 13.35 -0.09 3.36
CA PRO A 196 13.13 -1.47 3.77
C PRO A 196 11.67 -1.90 3.62
N ALA A 197 10.71 -1.08 4.06
CA ALA A 197 9.29 -1.38 3.90
C ALA A 197 8.86 -1.40 2.42
N ILE A 198 9.27 -0.41 1.63
CA ILE A 198 8.94 -0.31 0.20
C ILE A 198 9.45 -1.55 -0.57
N ILE A 199 10.72 -1.88 -0.40
CA ILE A 199 11.42 -2.93 -1.15
C ILE A 199 10.92 -4.32 -0.76
N LYS A 200 10.81 -4.59 0.56
CA LYS A 200 10.30 -5.88 1.05
C LYS A 200 8.82 -6.05 0.71
N GLY A 201 8.05 -4.96 0.77
CA GLY A 201 6.64 -4.95 0.39
C GLY A 201 6.42 -5.27 -1.09
N ALA A 202 7.29 -4.76 -1.97
CA ALA A 202 7.27 -5.04 -3.41
C ALA A 202 7.91 -6.39 -3.78
N GLY A 203 8.63 -7.04 -2.86
CA GLY A 203 9.34 -8.29 -3.17
C GLY A 203 10.50 -8.09 -4.13
N LEU A 204 11.23 -6.99 -3.96
CA LEU A 204 12.38 -6.60 -4.77
C LEU A 204 13.70 -6.86 -4.00
N ASN A 205 14.82 -6.67 -4.68
CA ASN A 205 16.17 -6.70 -4.11
C ASN A 205 16.54 -8.05 -3.48
N GLY A 206 16.23 -9.14 -4.18
CA GLY A 206 16.51 -10.50 -3.72
C GLY A 206 15.59 -11.00 -2.61
N TYR A 207 14.68 -10.15 -2.09
CA TYR A 207 13.60 -10.64 -1.25
C TYR A 207 12.61 -11.41 -2.13
N PRO A 208 12.09 -12.56 -1.65
CA PRO A 208 11.02 -13.21 -2.36
C PRO A 208 9.90 -12.19 -2.55
N LYS A 209 9.26 -12.20 -3.73
CA LYS A 209 7.90 -11.71 -3.82
C LYS A 209 7.16 -12.35 -2.67
N THR A 210 6.75 -11.52 -1.71
CA THR A 210 5.90 -12.00 -0.65
C THR A 210 4.66 -12.48 -1.40
N ASN A 211 4.55 -13.80 -1.59
CA ASN A 211 3.27 -14.43 -1.79
C ASN A 211 2.53 -14.13 -0.50
N LYS A 212 1.93 -12.95 -0.40
CA LYS A 212 1.15 -12.57 0.76
C LYS A 212 -0.09 -13.45 0.75
N ALA A 213 0.05 -14.64 1.32
CA ALA A 213 -0.87 -15.01 2.38
C ALA A 213 -0.94 -13.79 3.32
N LYS A 214 -2.12 -13.19 3.36
CA LYS A 214 -2.43 -12.00 4.14
C LYS A 214 -1.93 -12.14 5.58
N ASP A 215 -1.15 -11.16 6.02
CA ASP A 215 -1.21 -10.55 7.36
C ASP A 215 -0.91 -9.06 7.12
N LYS A 216 -1.91 -8.17 6.93
CA LYS A 216 -2.77 -7.50 7.92
C LYS A 216 -2.01 -6.91 9.11
N THR A 217 -1.38 -5.74 8.92
CA THR A 217 -1.59 -4.53 9.74
C THR A 217 -1.09 -3.28 9.00
N ASP A 218 -2.00 -2.32 8.83
CA ASP A 218 -1.80 -0.88 8.68
C ASP A 218 -1.03 -0.29 7.49
N THR A 219 -1.72 -0.26 6.35
CA THR A 219 -1.87 1.00 5.62
C THR A 219 -3.30 1.08 5.16
N VAL A 220 -4.19 1.57 6.02
CA VAL A 220 -5.57 1.84 5.61
C VAL A 220 -5.52 3.08 4.72
N ILE A 221 -5.66 2.91 3.41
CA ILE A 221 -6.00 4.04 2.54
C ILE A 221 -7.44 4.40 2.93
N PRO A 222 -7.70 5.60 3.50
CA PRO A 222 -9.06 5.96 3.85
C PRO A 222 -9.92 5.91 2.59
N PHE A 223 -11.13 5.33 2.67
CA PHE A 223 -12.05 5.20 1.54
C PHE A 223 -12.22 6.49 0.74
N ASP A 224 -12.26 7.64 1.41
CA ASP A 224 -12.37 8.94 0.74
C ASP A 224 -11.13 9.28 -0.11
N LYS A 225 -9.92 8.92 0.36
CA LYS A 225 -8.68 9.06 -0.42
C LYS A 225 -8.67 8.09 -1.60
N TYR A 226 -9.13 6.85 -1.39
CA TYR A 226 -9.20 5.82 -2.42
C TYR A 226 -10.01 6.28 -3.64
N PHE A 227 -11.17 6.91 -3.40
CA PHE A 227 -12.01 7.44 -4.48
C PHE A 227 -11.56 8.80 -4.99
N ALA A 228 -10.98 9.67 -4.17
CA ALA A 228 -10.40 10.94 -4.64
C ALA A 228 -9.35 10.74 -5.74
N GLU A 229 -8.59 9.65 -5.68
CA GLU A 229 -7.58 9.30 -6.69
C GLU A 229 -8.17 8.73 -7.99
N ARG A 230 -9.46 8.36 -7.98
CA ARG A 230 -10.17 7.70 -9.10
C ARG A 230 -11.17 8.61 -9.82
N ILE A 231 -11.78 9.56 -9.11
CA ILE A 231 -12.74 10.50 -9.71
C ILE A 231 -12.12 11.16 -10.96
N GLY A 232 -12.90 11.19 -12.04
CA GLY A 232 -12.48 11.74 -13.34
C GLY A 232 -11.59 10.81 -14.17
N LYS A 233 -11.28 9.60 -13.70
CA LYS A 233 -10.50 8.60 -14.44
C LYS A 233 -11.38 7.41 -14.80
N GLY A 234 -11.20 6.87 -16.01
CA GLY A 234 -11.75 5.58 -16.40
C GLY A 234 -10.82 4.46 -15.96
N LEU A 235 -11.36 3.47 -15.24
CA LEU A 235 -10.66 2.26 -14.86
C LEU A 235 -10.96 1.19 -15.89
N ASP A 236 -9.91 0.63 -16.51
CA ASP A 236 -9.98 -0.53 -17.40
C ASP A 236 -9.18 -1.66 -16.73
N TRP A 237 -9.87 -2.45 -15.90
CA TRP A 237 -9.23 -3.40 -14.98
C TRP A 237 -8.74 -4.65 -15.71
N ASP A 238 -9.56 -5.16 -16.63
CA ASP A 238 -9.31 -6.39 -17.36
C ASP A 238 -8.81 -6.16 -18.80
N LYS A 239 -8.73 -4.91 -19.26
CA LYS A 239 -8.34 -4.49 -20.62
C LYS A 239 -9.36 -4.90 -21.68
N MET A 240 -10.60 -5.16 -21.28
CA MET A 240 -11.69 -5.62 -22.12
C MET A 240 -12.85 -4.62 -22.05
N TYR A 241 -13.35 -4.20 -23.21
CA TYR A 241 -14.52 -3.31 -23.30
C TYR A 241 -14.39 -1.93 -22.58
N SER A 242 -13.16 -1.47 -22.34
CA SER A 242 -12.83 -0.13 -21.83
C SER A 242 -13.29 0.11 -20.38
N PHE A 243 -14.17 1.08 -20.11
CA PHE A 243 -14.49 1.51 -18.75
C PHE A 243 -15.87 0.99 -18.37
N GLN A 244 -15.94 -0.14 -17.68
CA GLN A 244 -17.19 -0.77 -17.27
C GLN A 244 -17.49 -0.51 -15.78
N CYS A 245 -18.76 -0.56 -15.39
CA CYS A 245 -19.12 -0.48 -13.97
C CYS A 245 -18.55 -1.66 -13.15
N PHE A 246 -18.41 -2.81 -13.81
CA PHE A 246 -17.82 -4.03 -13.26
C PHE A 246 -16.34 -3.84 -12.87
N ASP A 247 -15.58 -3.02 -13.63
CA ASP A 247 -14.18 -2.71 -13.32
C ASP A 247 -14.04 -1.99 -11.99
N LEU A 248 -14.91 -1.02 -11.72
CA LEU A 248 -14.89 -0.26 -10.46
C LEU A 248 -15.22 -1.18 -9.26
N ALA A 249 -16.17 -2.11 -9.42
CA ALA A 249 -16.51 -3.08 -8.39
C ALA A 249 -15.35 -4.06 -8.12
N ASN A 250 -14.68 -4.53 -9.17
CA ASN A 250 -13.51 -5.41 -9.06
C ASN A 250 -12.33 -4.71 -8.41
N ASP A 251 -11.99 -3.50 -8.86
CA ASP A 251 -10.95 -2.68 -8.29
C ASP A 251 -11.23 -2.42 -6.80
N TYR A 252 -12.44 -2.00 -6.44
CA TYR A 252 -12.84 -1.79 -5.04
C TYR A 252 -12.72 -3.06 -4.18
N SER A 253 -13.24 -4.19 -4.67
CA SER A 253 -13.17 -5.47 -3.97
C SER A 253 -11.72 -5.89 -3.73
N VAL A 254 -10.88 -5.88 -4.77
CA VAL A 254 -9.51 -6.36 -4.70
C VAL A 254 -8.60 -5.40 -3.93
N ASN A 255 -8.66 -4.10 -4.24
CA ASN A 255 -7.67 -3.14 -3.77
C ASN A 255 -8.03 -2.45 -2.45
N LEU A 256 -9.32 -2.25 -2.15
CA LEU A 256 -9.73 -1.65 -0.87
C LEU A 256 -10.15 -2.70 0.16
N ILE A 257 -11.05 -3.62 -0.22
CA ILE A 257 -11.56 -4.63 0.71
C ILE A 257 -10.56 -5.78 0.91
N GLY A 258 -9.67 -6.00 -0.06
CA GLY A 258 -8.76 -7.13 -0.07
C GLY A 258 -9.47 -8.45 -0.42
N GLY A 259 -10.57 -8.36 -1.16
CA GLY A 259 -11.34 -9.48 -1.70
C GLY A 259 -10.76 -10.03 -2.99
N LYS A 260 -11.65 -10.51 -3.86
CA LYS A 260 -11.32 -11.09 -5.18
C LYS A 260 -12.19 -10.40 -6.23
N ALA A 261 -11.75 -10.42 -7.48
CA ALA A 261 -12.58 -9.99 -8.60
C ALA A 261 -13.85 -10.85 -8.66
N PHE A 262 -14.98 -10.20 -8.87
CA PHE A 262 -16.25 -10.86 -9.10
C PHE A 262 -16.24 -11.54 -10.47
N ILE A 263 -17.13 -12.52 -10.64
CA ILE A 263 -17.34 -13.23 -11.90
C ILE A 263 -18.75 -12.99 -12.42
N GLY A 264 -18.91 -13.01 -13.73
CA GLY A 264 -20.21 -12.84 -14.39
C GLY A 264 -20.06 -12.18 -15.75
N MET A 265 -21.07 -12.36 -16.60
CA MET A 265 -21.21 -11.63 -17.86
C MET A 265 -21.93 -10.29 -17.65
N GLY A 266 -22.67 -10.14 -16.55
CA GLY A 266 -23.36 -8.89 -16.20
C GLY A 266 -23.18 -8.51 -14.73
N ALA A 267 -23.22 -7.21 -14.43
CA ALA A 267 -23.09 -6.66 -13.08
C ALA A 267 -24.14 -7.20 -12.10
N TYR A 268 -25.37 -7.48 -12.56
CA TYR A 268 -26.42 -8.04 -11.71
C TYR A 268 -26.04 -9.41 -11.10
N GLU A 269 -25.16 -10.17 -11.76
CA GLU A 269 -24.72 -11.49 -11.31
C GLU A 269 -23.83 -11.45 -10.06
N ILE A 270 -23.23 -10.29 -9.77
CA ILE A 270 -22.55 -10.03 -8.50
C ILE A 270 -23.50 -10.32 -7.32
N TYR A 271 -24.79 -9.99 -7.48
CA TYR A 271 -25.81 -10.16 -6.45
C TYR A 271 -26.61 -11.47 -6.59
N THR A 272 -27.08 -11.79 -7.79
CA THR A 272 -27.96 -12.96 -8.01
C THR A 272 -27.19 -14.28 -7.92
N ASN A 273 -25.95 -14.32 -8.42
CA ASN A 273 -25.06 -15.48 -8.36
C ASN A 273 -24.10 -15.44 -7.16
N PHE A 274 -24.46 -14.74 -6.08
CA PHE A 274 -23.60 -14.49 -4.91
C PHE A 274 -22.99 -15.76 -4.29
N ALA A 275 -23.72 -16.88 -4.31
CA ALA A 275 -23.22 -18.15 -3.78
C ALA A 275 -21.96 -18.66 -4.50
N ASN A 276 -21.73 -18.24 -5.74
CA ASN A 276 -20.57 -18.64 -6.55
C ASN A 276 -19.52 -17.52 -6.69
N GLN A 277 -19.77 -16.33 -6.12
CA GLN A 277 -18.84 -15.21 -6.23
C GLN A 277 -17.53 -15.48 -5.45
N PRO A 278 -16.36 -15.25 -6.06
CA PRO A 278 -15.10 -15.29 -5.34
C PRO A 278 -15.07 -14.25 -4.21
N GLY A 279 -14.63 -14.66 -3.01
CA GLY A 279 -14.53 -13.74 -1.88
C GLY A 279 -15.86 -13.41 -1.20
N LYS A 280 -16.97 -14.09 -1.56
CA LYS A 280 -18.31 -13.89 -0.96
C LYS A 280 -18.31 -13.89 0.58
N GLU A 281 -17.39 -14.62 1.21
CA GLU A 281 -17.26 -14.71 2.66
C GLU A 281 -16.98 -13.36 3.33
N LEU A 282 -16.39 -12.42 2.59
CA LEU A 282 -16.08 -11.06 3.04
C LEU A 282 -17.29 -10.12 3.02
N TYR A 283 -18.37 -10.54 2.36
CA TYR A 283 -19.55 -9.72 2.14
C TYR A 283 -20.78 -10.33 2.80
N GLU A 284 -21.66 -9.46 3.25
CA GLU A 284 -23.04 -9.78 3.57
C GLU A 284 -23.92 -9.31 2.41
N ARG A 285 -24.74 -10.21 1.87
CA ARG A 285 -25.70 -9.87 0.82
C ARG A 285 -27.00 -9.41 1.47
N ILE A 286 -27.32 -8.14 1.31
CA ILE A 286 -28.48 -7.50 1.95
C ILE A 286 -29.49 -7.10 0.86
N PRO A 287 -30.74 -7.58 0.92
CA PRO A 287 -31.77 -7.18 -0.03
C PRO A 287 -32.21 -5.74 0.18
N ASN A 288 -32.59 -5.10 -0.93
CA ASN A 288 -33.25 -3.81 -0.86
C ASN A 288 -34.65 -3.96 -0.26
N THR A 289 -34.94 -3.21 0.80
CA THR A 289 -36.25 -3.15 1.47
C THR A 289 -36.70 -1.69 1.59
N PRO A 290 -37.97 -1.39 1.87
CA PRO A 290 -38.44 -0.01 2.02
C PRO A 290 -37.71 0.81 3.09
N GLU A 291 -37.14 0.15 4.10
CA GLU A 291 -36.39 0.75 5.20
C GLU A 291 -34.87 0.75 4.97
N PHE A 292 -34.41 0.18 3.86
CA PHE A 292 -32.99 0.02 3.58
C PHE A 292 -32.33 1.37 3.26
N VAL A 293 -31.18 1.62 3.89
CA VAL A 293 -30.29 2.75 3.58
C VAL A 293 -28.86 2.20 3.48
N PRO A 294 -28.16 2.42 2.35
CA PRO A 294 -26.80 1.94 2.19
C PRO A 294 -25.83 2.75 3.06
N ILE A 295 -24.81 2.07 3.55
CA ILE A 295 -23.72 2.71 4.30
C ILE A 295 -22.50 2.91 3.39
N LYS A 296 -21.53 3.66 3.91
CA LYS A 296 -20.26 3.86 3.22
C LYS A 296 -19.62 2.51 2.92
N GLY A 297 -19.24 2.31 1.66
CA GLY A 297 -18.58 1.09 1.19
C GLY A 297 -19.49 -0.07 0.81
N ASP A 298 -20.81 0.08 0.88
CA ASP A 298 -21.72 -0.90 0.27
C ASP A 298 -21.53 -0.94 -1.25
N ILE A 299 -21.53 -2.14 -1.82
CA ILE A 299 -21.56 -2.35 -3.27
C ILE A 299 -23.03 -2.44 -3.68
N MET A 300 -23.56 -1.39 -4.29
CA MET A 300 -24.94 -1.33 -4.78
C MET A 300 -25.07 -2.08 -6.11
N VAL A 301 -26.10 -2.92 -6.25
CA VAL A 301 -26.34 -3.70 -7.47
C VAL A 301 -27.75 -3.49 -8.00
N TRP A 302 -27.85 -3.10 -9.27
CA TRP A 302 -29.10 -3.03 -10.02
C TRP A 302 -29.30 -4.28 -10.87
N GLY A 303 -30.56 -4.71 -10.95
CA GLY A 303 -30.97 -5.87 -11.70
C GLY A 303 -31.20 -5.59 -13.18
N GLN A 304 -31.55 -6.64 -13.92
CA GLN A 304 -31.74 -6.56 -15.37
C GLN A 304 -32.91 -5.65 -15.80
N SER A 305 -33.78 -5.25 -14.86
CA SER A 305 -34.81 -4.25 -15.13
C SER A 305 -34.27 -2.85 -15.40
N LEU A 306 -33.00 -2.56 -15.05
CA LEU A 306 -32.31 -1.32 -15.42
C LEU A 306 -31.73 -1.40 -16.85
N GLY A 307 -31.25 -2.58 -17.25
CA GLY A 307 -30.62 -2.87 -18.54
C GLY A 307 -30.12 -4.32 -18.58
N GLU A 308 -29.82 -4.87 -19.76
CA GLU A 308 -29.53 -6.31 -19.96
C GLU A 308 -28.47 -6.88 -18.99
N ASN A 309 -27.43 -6.09 -18.71
CA ASN A 309 -26.31 -6.46 -17.85
C ASN A 309 -26.47 -6.00 -16.39
N GLY A 310 -27.55 -5.29 -16.03
CA GLY A 310 -27.67 -4.59 -14.76
C GLY A 310 -26.60 -3.51 -14.57
N HIS A 311 -26.36 -3.09 -13.32
CA HIS A 311 -25.33 -2.10 -13.00
C HIS A 311 -24.78 -2.30 -11.59
N VAL A 312 -23.58 -1.78 -11.31
CA VAL A 312 -22.94 -1.87 -9.98
C VAL A 312 -22.16 -0.60 -9.64
N ALA A 313 -22.19 -0.22 -8.36
CA ALA A 313 -21.51 0.98 -7.87
C ALA A 313 -21.13 0.91 -6.39
N ILE A 314 -20.34 1.87 -5.91
CA ILE A 314 -19.86 1.90 -4.52
C ILE A 314 -20.47 3.08 -3.75
N CYS A 315 -21.30 2.79 -2.75
CA CYS A 315 -21.98 3.82 -1.95
C CYS A 315 -20.99 4.60 -1.09
N ASN A 316 -21.14 5.91 -1.03
CA ASN A 316 -20.32 6.77 -0.17
C ASN A 316 -20.89 6.94 1.25
N GLY A 317 -22.06 6.37 1.51
CA GLY A 317 -22.76 6.37 2.80
C GLY A 317 -23.66 7.57 3.04
N LYS A 318 -23.89 8.42 2.03
CA LYS A 318 -24.94 9.44 2.08
C LYS A 318 -26.20 8.92 1.42
N GLY A 319 -27.33 9.13 2.08
CA GLY A 319 -28.64 8.75 1.59
C GLY A 319 -29.66 8.65 2.72
N ASP A 320 -30.88 8.34 2.33
CA ASP A 320 -32.00 7.94 3.17
C ASP A 320 -32.81 6.87 2.42
N THR A 321 -34.02 6.55 2.86
CA THR A 321 -34.86 5.51 2.24
C THR A 321 -35.39 5.89 0.84
N THR A 322 -35.11 7.10 0.35
CA THR A 322 -35.58 7.60 -0.95
C THR A 322 -34.46 7.87 -1.94
N TRP A 323 -33.25 8.18 -1.47
CA TRP A 323 -32.09 8.42 -2.32
C TRP A 323 -30.77 7.98 -1.68
N PHE A 324 -29.75 7.78 -2.49
CA PHE A 324 -28.37 7.57 -2.03
C PHE A 324 -27.35 8.14 -3.03
N GLU A 325 -26.09 8.22 -2.62
CA GLU A 325 -24.98 8.67 -3.45
C GLU A 325 -23.90 7.57 -3.56
N SER A 326 -23.42 7.35 -4.78
CA SER A 326 -22.42 6.32 -5.10
C SER A 326 -21.37 6.82 -6.08
N TYR A 327 -20.18 6.23 -5.98
CA TYR A 327 -19.16 6.32 -7.00
C TYR A 327 -19.52 5.36 -8.12
N GLU A 328 -19.76 5.96 -9.29
CA GLU A 328 -20.24 5.31 -10.50
C GLU A 328 -19.16 5.32 -11.56
N GLN A 329 -19.08 4.26 -12.35
CA GLN A 329 -18.35 4.24 -13.62
C GLN A 329 -19.31 3.77 -14.70
N ASN A 330 -19.26 4.38 -15.87
CA ASN A 330 -20.08 4.02 -17.03
C ASN A 330 -21.60 4.04 -16.78
N TRP A 331 -22.09 4.98 -15.98
CA TRP A 331 -23.52 5.09 -15.66
C TRP A 331 -24.39 5.36 -16.89
N THR A 332 -23.92 6.14 -17.86
CA THR A 332 -24.66 6.47 -19.08
C THR A 332 -24.46 5.46 -20.21
N GLY A 333 -23.58 4.47 -20.03
CA GLY A 333 -23.19 3.51 -21.06
C GLY A 333 -22.19 4.04 -22.09
N ASN A 334 -21.62 5.25 -21.87
CA ASN A 334 -20.69 5.91 -22.79
C ASN A 334 -19.23 5.89 -22.31
N ASN A 335 -18.81 4.87 -21.57
CA ASN A 335 -17.50 4.77 -20.92
C ASN A 335 -17.22 5.98 -20.01
N ASP A 336 -18.21 6.38 -19.21
CA ASP A 336 -18.04 7.50 -18.29
C ASP A 336 -16.95 7.19 -17.26
N PRO A 337 -16.05 8.14 -16.96
CA PRO A 337 -15.07 7.98 -15.89
C PRO A 337 -15.76 7.90 -14.52
N VAL A 338 -15.00 7.52 -13.49
CA VAL A 338 -15.53 7.49 -12.13
C VAL A 338 -16.07 8.86 -11.73
N ALA A 339 -17.34 8.92 -11.35
CA ALA A 339 -18.01 10.13 -10.90
C ALA A 339 -18.91 9.84 -9.71
N LEU A 340 -19.23 10.88 -8.94
CA LEU A 340 -20.17 10.78 -7.84
C LEU A 340 -21.57 11.11 -8.37
N ILE A 341 -22.52 10.19 -8.21
CA ILE A 341 -23.87 10.33 -8.75
C ILE A 341 -24.90 10.03 -7.64
N LYS A 342 -26.01 10.77 -7.69
CA LYS A 342 -27.15 10.60 -6.79
C LYS A 342 -28.22 9.74 -7.47
N HIS A 343 -28.70 8.71 -6.77
CA HIS A 343 -29.66 7.72 -7.25
C HIS A 343 -30.89 7.64 -6.36
N ASN A 344 -31.95 7.03 -6.90
CA ASN A 344 -33.04 6.45 -6.13
C ASN A 344 -32.90 4.90 -6.12
N TYR A 345 -33.84 4.21 -5.48
CA TYR A 345 -33.80 2.75 -5.34
C TYR A 345 -34.45 1.97 -6.49
N ASN A 346 -34.81 2.63 -7.59
CA ASN A 346 -35.44 1.94 -8.72
C ASN A 346 -34.48 0.89 -9.29
N HIS A 347 -35.01 -0.31 -9.56
CA HIS A 347 -34.29 -1.45 -10.13
C HIS A 347 -33.15 -2.01 -9.26
N VAL A 348 -32.96 -1.51 -8.05
CA VAL A 348 -31.94 -2.00 -7.10
C VAL A 348 -32.37 -3.37 -6.55
N LEU A 349 -31.48 -4.35 -6.65
CA LEU A 349 -31.65 -5.67 -6.03
C LEU A 349 -31.30 -5.66 -4.55
N GLY A 350 -30.25 -4.92 -4.19
CA GLY A 350 -29.68 -4.85 -2.86
C GLY A 350 -28.21 -4.48 -2.89
N VAL A 351 -27.51 -4.74 -1.79
CA VAL A 351 -26.07 -4.46 -1.66
C VAL A 351 -25.28 -5.69 -1.28
N LEU A 352 -23.98 -5.68 -1.61
CA LEU A 352 -22.96 -6.47 -0.91
C LEU A 352 -22.22 -5.56 0.07
N ARG A 353 -22.40 -5.81 1.37
CA ARG A 353 -21.78 -5.04 2.45
C ARG A 353 -20.50 -5.72 2.92
N PRO A 354 -19.33 -5.05 2.92
CA PRO A 354 -18.13 -5.59 3.53
C PRO A 354 -18.36 -5.84 5.03
N LYS A 355 -18.08 -7.06 5.50
CA LYS A 355 -18.20 -7.42 6.93
C LYS A 355 -17.16 -6.71 7.80
N ASP A 356 -15.97 -6.44 7.26
CA ASP A 356 -14.88 -5.71 7.93
C ASP A 356 -14.92 -4.22 7.52
N GLN A 357 -15.75 -3.44 8.21
CA GLN A 357 -15.91 -2.00 7.95
C GLN A 357 -14.67 -1.17 8.31
N THR A 358 -13.70 -1.73 9.04
CA THR A 358 -12.46 -1.00 9.37
C THR A 358 -11.61 -0.70 8.14
N LYS A 359 -11.77 -1.48 7.07
CA LYS A 359 -11.13 -1.25 5.76
C LYS A 359 -11.70 -0.05 5.03
N VAL A 360 -12.97 0.23 5.25
CA VAL A 360 -13.68 1.36 4.65
C VAL A 360 -13.46 2.63 5.46
N LEU A 361 -13.56 2.55 6.80
CA LEU A 361 -13.62 3.74 7.64
C LEU A 361 -12.26 4.32 8.06
N GLY A 362 -11.14 3.65 7.79
CA GLY A 362 -9.85 4.06 8.36
C GLY A 362 -9.71 3.55 9.79
N GLY A 363 -8.59 2.89 10.12
CA GLY A 363 -8.32 2.43 11.48
C GLY A 363 -8.22 3.58 12.48
N GLY A 364 -9.35 3.95 13.08
CA GLY A 364 -9.46 4.80 14.25
C GLY A 364 -10.54 4.23 15.13
N LYS A 365 -10.23 3.99 16.41
CA LYS A 365 -11.27 3.74 17.41
C LYS A 365 -12.22 4.93 17.37
N ALA A 366 -13.40 4.78 16.79
CA ALA A 366 -14.54 5.57 17.18
C ALA A 366 -14.86 5.18 18.63
N LYS A 367 -14.27 5.90 19.59
CA LYS A 367 -14.97 6.13 20.84
C LYS A 367 -16.25 6.83 20.43
N VAL A 368 -17.38 6.18 20.65
CA VAL A 368 -18.64 6.87 20.81
C VAL A 368 -18.43 7.82 21.99
N GLU A 369 -18.17 9.09 21.70
CA GLU A 369 -18.28 10.15 22.70
C GLU A 369 -19.77 10.33 22.97
N THR A 370 -20.27 9.59 23.96
CA THR A 370 -21.42 10.07 24.72
C THR A 370 -20.97 11.33 25.45
N LYS A 371 -21.31 12.50 24.89
CA LYS A 371 -21.33 13.74 25.68
C LYS A 371 -22.41 13.59 26.74
N THR A 372 -21.99 13.38 27.97
CA THR A 372 -22.76 13.81 29.15
C THR A 372 -21.85 14.75 29.92
N GLU A 373 -22.19 16.03 29.88
CA GLU A 373 -21.63 17.06 30.75
C GLU A 373 -21.93 16.71 32.20
N ASP A 374 -20.89 16.72 33.03
CA ASP A 374 -20.99 16.57 34.48
C ASP A 374 -21.68 17.80 35.08
N ILE A 375 -22.95 17.66 35.48
CA ILE A 375 -23.56 18.50 36.52
C ILE A 375 -23.48 17.73 37.83
N LYS A 376 -22.62 18.20 38.74
CA LYS A 376 -22.58 17.79 40.14
C LYS A 376 -23.87 18.19 40.84
N VAL A 377 -24.63 17.23 41.36
CA VAL A 377 -25.46 17.44 42.57
C VAL A 377 -25.40 16.19 43.45
N GLU A 378 -25.28 16.45 44.74
CA GLU A 378 -25.00 15.57 45.85
C GLU A 378 -26.00 14.41 46.05
N THR A 379 -25.46 13.33 46.60
CA THR A 379 -26.11 12.15 47.16
C THR A 379 -27.21 12.43 48.18
N LYS A 380 -28.37 11.79 47.98
CA LYS A 380 -29.37 11.26 48.94
C LYS A 380 -30.38 10.52 48.05
N LEU A 381 -30.78 9.26 48.18
CA LEU A 381 -31.04 8.41 49.33
C LEU A 381 -31.03 6.94 48.85
N ALA A 382 -30.94 6.04 49.82
CA ALA A 382 -30.89 4.59 49.70
C ALA A 382 -32.13 3.95 49.04
N GLU A 383 -31.96 2.65 48.75
CA GLU A 383 -32.97 1.65 48.34
C GLU A 383 -33.25 1.62 46.82
N SER A 384 -32.66 0.69 46.06
CA SER A 384 -33.16 -0.68 46.06
C SER A 384 -32.25 -1.63 45.27
N ALA A 385 -32.13 -2.84 45.82
CA ALA A 385 -31.92 -4.12 45.15
C ALA A 385 -30.74 -4.30 44.18
N LYS A 386 -29.68 -4.90 44.73
CA LYS A 386 -28.83 -5.91 44.08
C LYS A 386 -29.64 -6.81 43.12
N LYS A 387 -29.15 -7.01 41.89
CA LYS A 387 -28.63 -8.30 41.38
C LYS A 387 -28.34 -8.22 39.87
N THR A 388 -27.06 -8.15 39.55
CA THR A 388 -26.51 -8.77 38.34
C THR A 388 -26.73 -10.28 38.45
N ASP A 389 -27.47 -10.89 37.52
CA ASP A 389 -27.47 -12.34 37.37
C ASP A 389 -27.34 -12.73 35.89
N SER A 390 -26.38 -13.62 35.67
CA SER A 390 -25.96 -14.32 34.46
C SER A 390 -27.11 -14.85 33.60
N VAL A 391 -26.97 -14.70 32.27
CA VAL A 391 -27.80 -15.41 31.28
C VAL A 391 -27.65 -16.92 31.48
N LYS A 392 -28.74 -17.61 31.84
CA LYS A 392 -28.80 -19.08 31.92
C LYS A 392 -29.14 -19.67 30.54
N PRO A 393 -28.63 -20.88 30.20
CA PRO A 393 -28.97 -21.55 28.96
C PRO A 393 -30.47 -21.92 28.93
N ARG A 394 -31.14 -21.58 27.82
CA ARG A 394 -32.57 -21.90 27.59
C ARG A 394 -32.79 -23.40 27.48
N LYS A 395 -33.94 -23.88 27.97
CA LYS A 395 -34.34 -25.29 27.84
C LYS A 395 -34.97 -25.51 26.46
N ASN A 396 -34.77 -26.69 25.85
CA ASN A 396 -35.44 -27.03 24.59
C ASN A 396 -36.96 -26.96 24.76
N GLY A 397 -37.62 -26.02 24.07
CA GLY A 397 -39.07 -25.79 24.14
C GLY A 397 -39.49 -24.51 24.87
N ASP A 398 -38.57 -23.85 25.58
CA ASP A 398 -38.77 -22.53 26.21
C ASP A 398 -38.40 -21.44 25.19
N VAL A 399 -39.37 -21.07 24.35
CA VAL A 399 -39.13 -20.14 23.23
C VAL A 399 -39.23 -18.69 23.65
N ASN A 400 -39.86 -18.41 24.79
CA ASN A 400 -40.02 -17.05 25.30
C ASN A 400 -38.95 -16.66 26.33
N GLY A 401 -38.13 -17.62 26.79
CA GLY A 401 -36.99 -17.40 27.68
C GLY A 401 -37.36 -17.22 29.15
N ASP A 402 -38.57 -17.61 29.57
CA ASP A 402 -39.05 -17.43 30.95
C ASP A 402 -38.64 -18.57 31.91
N GLY A 403 -38.00 -19.62 31.38
CA GLY A 403 -37.49 -20.77 32.12
C GLY A 403 -38.50 -21.90 32.35
N LYS A 404 -39.73 -21.74 31.86
CA LYS A 404 -40.83 -22.73 31.90
C LYS A 404 -41.11 -23.23 30.48
N ILE A 405 -41.78 -24.37 30.38
CA ILE A 405 -42.26 -24.90 29.10
C ILE A 405 -43.76 -25.12 29.29
N ASP A 406 -44.56 -24.17 28.83
CA ASP A 406 -46.02 -24.22 28.98
C ASP A 406 -46.77 -23.60 27.79
N VAL A 407 -48.08 -23.38 27.95
CA VAL A 407 -48.93 -22.87 26.86
C VAL A 407 -48.49 -21.50 26.35
N THR A 408 -47.75 -20.73 27.15
CA THR A 408 -47.26 -19.40 26.76
C THR A 408 -46.17 -19.48 25.68
N ASP A 409 -45.37 -20.55 25.65
CA ASP A 409 -44.40 -20.85 24.58
C ASP A 409 -45.08 -21.15 23.25
N ILE A 410 -46.19 -21.89 23.28
CA ILE A 410 -46.98 -22.20 22.09
C ILE A 410 -47.63 -20.93 21.53
N ILE A 411 -48.11 -20.04 22.41
CA ILE A 411 -48.68 -18.75 22.01
C ILE A 411 -47.60 -17.85 21.41
N ALA A 412 -46.41 -17.81 21.99
CA ALA A 412 -45.28 -17.03 21.49
C ALA A 412 -44.84 -17.54 20.11
N LEU A 413 -44.75 -18.86 19.93
CA LEU A 413 -44.45 -19.49 18.64
C LEU A 413 -45.55 -19.22 17.60
N ALA A 414 -46.83 -19.29 17.97
CA ALA A 414 -47.93 -18.98 17.06
C ALA A 414 -47.96 -17.49 16.67
N ALA A 415 -47.58 -16.58 17.57
CA ALA A 415 -47.43 -15.17 17.27
C ALA A 415 -46.25 -14.90 16.32
N HIS A 416 -45.16 -15.64 16.46
CA HIS A 416 -44.01 -15.59 15.55
C HIS A 416 -44.33 -16.10 14.15
N ILE A 417 -44.98 -17.26 14.04
CA ILE A 417 -45.43 -17.80 12.75
C ILE A 417 -46.42 -16.86 12.05
N LYS A 418 -47.25 -16.15 12.82
CA LYS A 418 -48.19 -15.14 12.30
C LYS A 418 -47.56 -13.75 12.11
N GLY A 419 -46.25 -13.60 12.29
CA GLY A 419 -45.52 -12.34 12.09
C GLY A 419 -45.88 -11.22 13.09
N LYS A 420 -46.53 -11.56 14.21
CA LYS A 420 -46.97 -10.59 15.22
C LYS A 420 -45.93 -10.31 16.29
N LYS A 421 -45.01 -11.24 16.55
CA LYS A 421 -43.94 -11.07 17.55
C LYS A 421 -42.76 -11.98 17.23
N MET A 422 -41.55 -11.44 17.18
CA MET A 422 -40.35 -12.26 16.94
C MET A 422 -39.92 -13.00 18.22
N LEU A 423 -39.43 -14.23 18.06
CA LEU A 423 -38.71 -14.95 19.12
C LEU A 423 -37.23 -14.59 19.01
N ASP A 424 -36.55 -14.50 20.14
CA ASP A 424 -35.10 -14.24 20.18
C ASP A 424 -34.34 -15.55 19.92
N ASP A 425 -33.22 -15.48 19.21
CA ASP A 425 -32.36 -16.62 18.84
C ASP A 425 -31.73 -17.37 20.03
#